data_AF-A0A9J5ZPF5-F1
#
_entry.id   AF-A0A9J5ZPF5-F1
#
_cell.length_a   1.000
_cell.length_b   1.000
_cell.length_c   1.000
_cell.angle_alpha   90.00
_cell.angle_beta   90.00
_cell.angle_gamma   90.00
#
_symmetry.space_group_name_H-M   'P 1'
#
loop_
_entity.id
_entity.type
_entity.pdbx_description
1 polymer ?
#
loop_
_entity_poly.entity_id
_entity_poly.type
_entity_poly.pdbx_seq_one_letter_code
_entity_poly.pdbx_strand_id
1 'polypeptide(L)'
;MLQTLETLFGSVVTCKEFKEVLLGILASNKARRFAYLYAIKQGCLKVLEFLNESISLPKLIYDYQIRNFCLKGACLIFCTAFSSSKLHRRGMEPLKMVVIDEAAQLKECESTIPLQLPGIRHAILIGDEKQLPAMVQSKICENAEFGRSLFERLVILGHKKHLLNVQYRMHPKISLFPNNEFYEKKIMDGPNVTAAIYEKRFLKGDIFGSYSFINVSSGKEELDDEYSTRNMGEVLVVAEIVANLHRESVSSNHKVRVGCISPYKAQVFAIEQILGKRYSTDVKSDFSVNVRSVDGFQGGEEDVIIISTVRCNGSGSVGFLSNIQRANVALTRARYCLWILGNAATLVNSGSIWKNIVIDSKARDCYFDAIDDMRLAQTVLSATVELGQIDTLLRTDSPLFKTAKWKVLFCENFSKSIARLKDVEIRKEVVSLLMKLSRGWRKSEKKRMINNKGGSSSALLEVYNVKYLKLIWTIDILQQDSIHVQVLKIWDILPAYQILNFSKDFDILLGQYSVDMMNRCISKRVERNLVLPMSWPNNVSGTGSAHSERDQNLAHQLSAMSLNDKPGSSRSS
;
A
#
# COMPACT_ATOMS: atom_id res chain seq x y z
N MET A 1 16.70 32.61 38.54
CA MET A 1 16.16 33.48 37.48
C MET A 1 15.09 32.76 36.65
N LEU A 2 15.42 31.68 35.91
CA LEU A 2 14.43 30.91 35.13
C LEU A 2 13.39 30.17 35.99
N GLN A 3 13.78 29.48 37.06
CA GLN A 3 12.83 28.91 38.04
C GLN A 3 11.93 29.98 38.66
N THR A 4 12.46 31.18 38.89
CA THR A 4 11.73 32.32 39.44
C THR A 4 10.69 32.83 38.44
N LEU A 5 11.04 32.91 37.15
CA LEU A 5 10.13 33.27 36.04
C LEU A 5 9.05 32.20 35.81
N GLU A 6 9.40 30.92 35.85
CA GLU A 6 8.46 29.80 35.68
C GLU A 6 7.41 29.75 36.80
N THR A 7 7.85 29.97 38.05
CA THR A 7 6.95 30.10 39.22
C THR A 7 6.04 31.33 39.09
N LEU A 8 6.57 32.44 38.55
CA LEU A 8 5.82 33.68 38.32
C LEU A 8 4.79 33.53 37.19
N PHE A 9 5.16 32.94 36.06
CA PHE A 9 4.23 32.66 34.96
C PHE A 9 3.18 31.62 35.36
N GLY A 10 3.53 30.62 36.18
CA GLY A 10 2.57 29.69 36.78
C GLY A 10 1.55 30.37 37.70
N SER A 11 1.94 31.46 38.37
CA SER A 11 1.05 32.26 39.24
C SER A 11 0.15 33.26 38.50
N VAL A 12 0.57 33.72 37.32
CA VAL A 12 -0.15 34.73 36.51
C VAL A 12 -1.10 34.08 35.50
N VAL A 13 -0.89 32.79 35.20
CA VAL A 13 -1.55 32.11 34.09
C VAL A 13 -2.42 30.96 34.60
N THR A 14 -3.59 31.28 35.17
CA THR A 14 -4.77 30.43 34.95
C THR A 14 -5.25 30.69 33.51
N CYS A 15 -4.50 30.17 32.52
CA CYS A 15 -4.72 30.41 31.09
C CYS A 15 -6.14 30.03 30.62
N LYS A 16 -6.81 29.14 31.37
CA LYS A 16 -8.16 28.65 31.10
C LYS A 16 -9.23 29.70 31.44
N GLU A 17 -9.18 30.27 32.64
CA GLU A 17 -10.13 31.29 33.11
C GLU A 17 -10.02 32.58 32.30
N PHE A 18 -8.80 33.01 31.96
CA PHE A 18 -8.60 34.20 31.12
C PHE A 18 -9.22 34.02 29.72
N LYS A 19 -9.06 32.85 29.13
CA LYS A 19 -9.60 32.51 27.81
C LYS A 19 -11.12 32.39 27.87
N GLU A 20 -11.68 31.81 28.94
CA GLU A 20 -13.12 31.72 29.18
C GLU A 20 -13.77 33.10 29.44
N VAL A 21 -13.08 34.02 30.11
CA VAL A 21 -13.53 35.42 30.27
C VAL A 21 -13.42 36.20 28.94
N LEU A 22 -12.39 35.98 28.13
CA LEU A 22 -12.26 36.54 26.77
C LEU A 22 -13.28 35.98 25.77
N LEU A 23 -13.74 34.75 25.98
CA LEU A 23 -14.81 34.14 25.18
C LEU A 23 -16.21 34.49 25.71
N GLY A 24 -16.31 35.15 26.87
CA GLY A 24 -17.58 35.56 27.49
C GLY A 24 -18.33 34.45 28.21
N ILE A 25 -17.66 33.33 28.49
CA ILE A 25 -18.24 32.11 29.07
C ILE A 25 -18.51 32.29 30.57
N LEU A 26 -17.62 33.00 31.29
CA LEU A 26 -17.69 33.14 32.75
C LEU A 26 -18.45 34.38 33.26
N ALA A 27 -18.79 35.35 32.39
CA ALA A 27 -19.41 36.60 32.82
C ALA A 27 -20.48 37.08 31.84
N SER A 28 -21.74 36.85 32.21
CA SER A 28 -22.93 37.33 31.48
C SER A 28 -23.10 38.85 31.51
N ASN A 29 -22.41 39.56 32.42
CA ASN A 29 -22.46 41.01 32.56
C ASN A 29 -21.13 41.67 32.12
N LYS A 30 -21.24 42.60 31.17
CA LYS A 30 -20.13 43.38 30.60
C LYS A 30 -19.28 44.07 31.67
N ALA A 31 -19.89 44.62 32.72
CA ALA A 31 -19.20 45.32 33.80
C ALA A 31 -18.30 44.38 34.64
N ARG A 32 -18.81 43.19 34.98
CA ARG A 32 -18.02 42.15 35.69
C ARG A 32 -16.84 41.67 34.85
N ARG A 33 -17.06 41.51 33.55
CA ARG A 33 -16.01 41.13 32.59
C ARG A 33 -14.90 42.20 32.51
N PHE A 34 -15.27 43.48 32.45
CA PHE A 34 -14.30 44.58 32.49
C PHE A 34 -13.51 44.65 33.80
N ALA A 35 -14.18 44.49 34.94
CA ALA A 35 -13.51 44.48 36.25
C ALA A 35 -12.50 43.33 36.37
N TYR A 36 -12.84 42.14 35.87
CA TYR A 36 -11.95 40.98 35.87
C TYR A 36 -10.73 41.17 34.94
N LEU A 37 -10.96 41.67 33.72
CA LEU A 37 -9.87 41.98 32.78
C LEU A 37 -8.94 43.07 33.34
N TYR A 38 -9.50 44.06 34.04
CA TYR A 38 -8.72 45.10 34.72
C TYR A 38 -7.86 44.51 35.84
N ALA A 39 -8.41 43.64 36.68
CA ALA A 39 -7.67 42.96 37.75
C ALA A 39 -6.50 42.12 37.21
N ILE A 40 -6.72 41.37 36.12
CA ILE A 40 -5.66 40.61 35.45
C ILE A 40 -4.59 41.53 34.87
N LYS A 41 -4.98 42.61 34.19
CA LYS A 41 -4.04 43.59 33.67
C LYS A 41 -3.15 44.15 34.79
N GLN A 42 -3.73 44.47 35.95
CA GLN A 42 -2.99 44.97 37.11
C GLN A 42 -2.05 43.91 37.70
N GLY A 43 -2.48 42.64 37.74
CA GLY A 43 -1.62 41.53 38.14
C GLY A 43 -0.40 41.37 37.20
N CYS A 44 -0.63 41.40 35.89
CA CYS A 44 0.44 41.36 34.90
C CYS A 44 1.39 42.56 35.01
N LEU A 45 0.86 43.77 35.22
CA LEU A 45 1.68 44.98 35.38
C LEU A 45 2.60 44.90 36.60
N LYS A 46 2.06 44.51 37.77
CA LYS A 46 2.88 44.31 38.98
C LYS A 46 3.99 43.30 38.78
N VAL A 47 3.69 42.23 38.05
CA VAL A 47 4.69 41.21 37.70
C VAL A 47 5.76 41.77 36.77
N LEU A 48 5.38 42.54 35.75
CA LEU A 48 6.34 43.19 34.85
C LEU A 48 7.20 44.22 35.57
N GLU A 49 6.62 45.02 36.47
CA GLU A 49 7.34 45.97 37.33
C GLU A 49 8.34 45.25 38.25
N PHE A 50 7.88 44.20 38.95
CA PHE A 50 8.75 43.38 39.78
C PHE A 50 9.89 42.73 38.99
N LEU A 51 9.61 42.20 37.79
CA LEU A 51 10.63 41.63 36.92
C LEU A 51 11.64 42.69 36.45
N ASN A 52 11.18 43.89 36.12
CA ASN A 52 12.02 45.01 35.73
C ASN A 52 12.93 45.47 36.88
N GLU A 53 12.46 45.45 38.12
CA GLU A 53 13.24 45.79 39.30
C GLU A 53 14.19 44.65 39.74
N SER A 54 13.76 43.40 39.59
CA SER A 54 14.48 42.22 40.09
C SER A 54 15.52 41.68 39.11
N ILE A 55 15.38 41.97 37.80
CA ILE A 55 16.30 41.47 36.78
C ILE A 55 17.14 42.64 36.25
N SER A 56 18.37 42.75 36.77
CA SER A 56 19.37 43.63 36.18
C SER A 56 19.94 43.00 34.90
N LEU A 57 19.35 43.35 33.76
CA LEU A 57 19.91 43.00 32.44
C LEU A 57 20.91 44.08 32.02
N PRO A 58 22.09 43.70 31.50
CA PRO A 58 23.01 44.68 30.92
C PRO A 58 22.36 45.39 29.73
N LYS A 59 22.63 46.70 29.59
CA LYS A 59 22.21 47.48 28.40
C LYS A 59 23.05 47.06 27.20
N LEU A 60 22.58 46.06 26.47
CA LEU A 60 23.24 45.53 25.27
C LEU A 60 22.47 46.02 24.04
N ILE A 61 23.16 46.74 23.14
CA ILE A 61 22.55 47.36 21.96
C ILE A 61 22.84 46.54 20.70
N TYR A 62 24.01 45.89 20.64
CA TYR A 62 24.43 45.14 19.46
C TYR A 62 24.10 43.65 19.60
N ASP A 63 23.62 43.07 18.49
CA ASP A 63 23.21 41.66 18.38
C ASP A 63 24.32 40.68 18.85
N TYR A 64 25.58 41.01 18.55
CA TYR A 64 26.75 40.24 19.00
C TYR A 64 26.90 40.23 20.54
N GLN A 65 26.64 41.36 21.20
CA GLN A 65 26.75 41.47 22.65
C GLN A 65 25.65 40.68 23.34
N ILE A 66 24.40 40.79 22.84
CA ILE A 66 23.25 40.02 23.33
C ILE A 66 23.55 38.52 23.18
N ARG A 67 24.02 38.09 22.00
CA ARG A 67 24.37 36.69 21.74
C ARG A 67 25.44 36.18 22.71
N ASN A 68 26.50 36.95 22.94
CA ASN A 68 27.55 36.56 23.86
C ASN A 68 27.07 36.50 25.32
N PHE A 69 26.21 37.43 25.74
CA PHE A 69 25.59 37.38 27.06
C PHE A 69 24.76 36.11 27.23
N CYS A 70 23.89 35.79 26.27
CA CYS A 70 23.09 34.57 26.29
C CYS A 70 23.95 33.30 26.32
N LEU A 71 25.00 33.23 25.49
CA LEU A 71 25.90 32.07 25.45
C LEU A 71 26.69 31.89 26.75
N LYS A 72 27.14 32.98 27.39
CA LYS A 72 27.83 32.92 28.69
C LYS A 72 26.92 32.42 29.81
N GLY A 73 25.64 32.77 29.77
CA GLY A 73 24.65 32.33 30.76
C GLY A 73 23.99 30.97 30.44
N ALA A 74 24.26 30.38 29.28
CA ALA A 74 23.62 29.15 28.85
C ALA A 74 24.17 27.94 29.60
N CYS A 75 23.28 27.13 30.16
CA CYS A 75 23.65 25.83 30.75
C CYS A 75 23.76 24.72 29.67
N LEU A 76 22.98 24.85 28.60
CA LEU A 76 22.91 23.91 27.48
C LEU A 76 22.92 24.70 26.18
N ILE A 77 23.67 24.22 25.19
CA ILE A 77 23.79 24.83 23.87
C ILE A 77 23.50 23.77 22.82
N PHE A 78 22.41 23.96 22.08
CA PHE A 78 22.03 23.10 20.97
C PHE A 78 22.48 23.75 19.66
N CYS A 79 23.22 23.00 18.86
CA CYS A 79 23.70 23.44 17.56
C CYS A 79 24.01 22.23 16.68
N THR A 80 24.08 22.41 15.36
CA THR A 80 24.58 21.34 14.47
C THR A 80 26.09 21.20 14.63
N ALA A 81 26.64 20.01 14.36
CA ALA A 81 28.07 19.74 14.44
C ALA A 81 28.91 20.79 13.69
N PHE A 82 28.50 21.17 12.47
CA PHE A 82 29.17 22.22 11.70
C PHE A 82 29.11 23.60 12.37
N SER A 83 27.93 24.00 12.86
CA SER A 83 27.74 25.32 13.48
C SER A 83 28.42 25.47 14.85
N SER A 84 28.81 24.36 15.49
CA SER A 84 29.57 24.35 16.74
C SER A 84 30.94 25.05 16.61
N SER A 85 31.49 25.12 15.40
CA SER A 85 32.69 25.93 15.09
C SER A 85 32.54 27.39 15.54
N LYS A 86 31.32 27.94 15.53
CA LYS A 86 31.02 29.31 15.98
C LYS A 86 31.13 29.50 17.50
N LEU A 87 31.30 28.42 18.27
CA LEU A 87 31.54 28.43 19.71
C LEU A 87 33.04 28.54 20.06
N HIS A 88 33.94 28.49 19.06
CA HIS A 88 35.34 28.91 19.21
C HIS A 88 35.46 30.45 19.32
N ARG A 89 34.76 31.06 20.28
CA ARG A 89 34.82 32.51 20.52
C ARG A 89 35.65 32.83 21.75
N ARG A 90 36.42 33.91 21.64
CA ARG A 90 37.13 34.49 22.78
C ARG A 90 36.14 34.90 23.86
N GLY A 91 36.41 34.47 25.10
CA GLY A 91 35.64 34.84 26.29
C GLY A 91 34.42 33.98 26.56
N MET A 92 34.21 32.87 25.84
CA MET A 92 33.26 31.83 26.24
C MET A 92 33.90 30.94 27.30
N GLU A 93 33.13 30.56 28.33
CA GLU A 93 33.60 29.57 29.30
C GLU A 93 33.87 28.23 28.60
N PRO A 94 34.98 27.54 28.90
CA PRO A 94 35.31 26.27 28.28
C PRO A 94 34.21 25.22 28.51
N LEU A 95 33.74 24.61 27.43
CA LEU A 95 32.74 23.56 27.50
C LEU A 95 33.41 22.26 27.92
N LYS A 96 32.90 21.59 28.96
CA LYS A 96 33.52 20.39 29.54
C LYS A 96 33.02 19.08 28.93
N MET A 97 31.83 19.10 28.34
CA MET A 97 31.14 17.93 27.81
C MET A 97 30.49 18.26 26.47
N VAL A 98 30.53 17.31 25.55
CA VAL A 98 29.76 17.31 24.31
C VAL A 98 28.91 16.06 24.22
N VAL A 99 27.66 16.23 23.77
CA VAL A 99 26.77 15.15 23.38
C VAL A 99 26.48 15.31 21.90
N ILE A 100 26.77 14.28 21.12
CA ILE A 100 26.49 14.23 19.68
C ILE A 100 25.41 13.19 19.47
N ASP A 101 24.20 13.66 19.14
CA ASP A 101 23.09 12.81 18.74
C ASP A 101 23.17 12.51 17.23
N GLU A 102 22.60 11.39 16.80
CA GLU A 102 22.70 10.87 15.43
C GLU A 102 24.16 10.79 14.91
N ALA A 103 25.10 10.49 15.82
CA ALA A 103 26.54 10.48 15.54
C ALA A 103 26.95 9.50 14.42
N ALA A 104 26.14 8.45 14.19
CA ALA A 104 26.35 7.50 13.09
C ALA A 104 26.11 8.10 11.69
N GLN A 105 25.39 9.22 11.60
CA GLN A 105 25.09 9.92 10.35
C GLN A 105 26.10 11.03 9.99
N LEU A 106 27.04 11.32 10.89
CA LEU A 106 28.07 12.33 10.65
C LEU A 106 29.27 11.69 9.99
N LYS A 107 29.87 12.40 9.03
CA LYS A 107 31.22 12.06 8.58
C LYS A 107 32.18 12.21 9.75
N GLU A 108 33.28 11.48 9.73
CA GLU A 108 34.28 11.56 10.78
C GLU A 108 34.79 13.01 10.98
N CYS A 109 35.09 13.71 9.88
CA CYS A 109 35.51 15.11 9.94
C CYS A 109 34.45 16.04 10.57
N GLU A 110 33.16 15.80 10.33
CA GLU A 110 32.07 16.58 10.91
C GLU A 110 31.96 16.35 12.43
N SER A 111 32.17 15.11 12.88
CA SER A 111 32.20 14.77 14.31
C SER A 111 33.37 15.45 15.05
N THR A 112 34.49 15.70 14.37
CA THR A 112 35.65 16.35 15.01
C THR A 112 35.45 17.84 15.30
N ILE A 113 34.56 18.53 14.58
CA ILE A 113 34.32 19.98 14.76
C ILE A 113 33.94 20.32 16.21
N PRO A 114 32.91 19.70 16.81
CA PRO A 114 32.57 19.96 18.21
C PRO A 114 33.59 19.37 19.20
N LEU A 115 34.33 18.32 18.82
CA LEU A 115 35.36 17.73 19.69
C LEU A 115 36.59 18.62 19.87
N GLN A 116 36.83 19.56 18.95
CA GLN A 116 37.92 20.54 19.05
C GLN A 116 37.58 21.72 19.98
N LEU A 117 36.36 21.79 20.52
CA LEU A 117 35.98 22.90 21.39
C LEU A 117 36.88 22.98 22.65
N PRO A 118 37.32 24.20 23.04
CA PRO A 118 38.20 24.34 24.19
C PRO A 118 37.58 23.81 25.48
N GLY A 119 38.36 22.98 26.20
CA GLY A 119 38.01 22.47 27.53
C GLY A 119 37.21 21.16 27.55
N ILE A 120 36.89 20.58 26.39
CA ILE A 120 36.15 19.32 26.32
C ILE A 120 36.96 18.20 26.99
N ARG A 121 36.34 17.53 27.96
CA ARG A 121 36.91 16.38 28.69
C ARG A 121 36.10 15.10 28.50
N HIS A 122 34.83 15.23 28.15
CA HIS A 122 33.91 14.11 27.98
C HIS A 122 33.13 14.27 26.68
N ALA A 123 33.03 13.19 25.90
CA ALA A 123 32.24 13.14 24.69
C ALA A 123 31.29 11.93 24.76
N ILE A 124 30.01 12.17 24.52
CA ILE A 124 28.98 11.12 24.43
C ILE A 124 28.48 11.11 22.99
N LEU A 125 28.69 9.98 22.30
CA LEU A 125 28.21 9.78 20.94
C LEU A 125 27.01 8.84 20.99
N ILE A 126 25.87 9.28 20.48
CA ILE A 126 24.63 8.52 20.42
C ILE A 126 24.30 8.33 18.95
N GLY A 127 24.13 7.09 18.51
CA GLY A 127 23.85 6.76 17.13
C GLY A 127 23.62 5.27 16.92
N ASP A 128 23.25 4.91 15.70
CA ASP A 128 22.98 3.54 15.29
C ASP A 128 23.77 3.21 14.01
N GLU A 129 24.82 2.40 14.15
CA GLU A 129 25.66 2.00 13.01
C GLU A 129 24.97 1.04 12.03
N LYS A 130 23.77 0.54 12.36
CA LYS A 130 22.96 -0.31 11.49
C LYS A 130 21.99 0.50 10.62
N GLN A 131 21.92 1.82 10.79
CA GLN A 131 21.14 2.73 9.95
C GLN A 131 22.03 3.46 8.94
N LEU A 132 21.46 4.39 8.18
CA LEU A 132 22.12 5.06 7.06
C LEU A 132 23.41 5.80 7.50
N PRO A 133 24.53 5.60 6.79
CA PRO A 133 25.75 6.38 7.01
C PRO A 133 25.59 7.80 6.45
N ALA A 134 26.62 8.63 6.65
CA ALA A 134 26.63 9.98 6.12
C ALA A 134 26.56 9.99 4.58
N MET A 135 25.73 10.88 4.02
CA MET A 135 25.57 10.99 2.56
C MET A 135 26.87 11.51 1.90
N VAL A 136 27.31 10.81 0.86
CA VAL A 136 28.47 11.17 0.04
C VAL A 136 28.08 11.14 -1.43
N GLN A 137 28.25 12.27 -2.13
CA GLN A 137 27.87 12.39 -3.55
C GLN A 137 28.91 11.77 -4.50
N SER A 138 30.20 11.88 -4.16
CA SER A 138 31.29 11.37 -4.99
C SER A 138 31.41 9.85 -4.86
N LYS A 139 31.36 9.14 -5.99
CA LYS A 139 31.54 7.68 -6.00
C LYS A 139 32.93 7.26 -5.53
N ILE A 140 33.95 8.07 -5.82
CA ILE A 140 35.32 7.85 -5.35
C ILE A 140 35.36 7.89 -3.82
N CYS A 141 34.70 8.89 -3.21
CA CYS A 141 34.65 9.03 -1.77
C CYS A 141 33.79 7.94 -1.11
N GLU A 142 32.69 7.52 -1.73
CA GLU A 142 31.88 6.39 -1.27
C GLU A 142 32.70 5.09 -1.25
N ASN A 143 33.44 4.81 -2.33
CA ASN A 143 34.33 3.65 -2.42
C ASN A 143 35.48 3.70 -1.40
N ALA A 144 35.89 4.90 -0.97
CA ALA A 144 36.88 5.11 0.08
C ALA A 144 36.28 5.13 1.50
N GLU A 145 35.01 4.77 1.66
CA GLU A 145 34.27 4.78 2.93
C GLU A 145 34.26 6.16 3.64
N PHE A 146 34.33 7.26 2.88
CA PHE A 146 34.33 8.61 3.45
C PHE A 146 33.05 8.95 4.24
N GLY A 147 31.96 8.22 3.98
CA GLY A 147 30.69 8.34 4.70
C GLY A 147 30.69 7.63 6.07
N ARG A 148 31.71 6.84 6.39
CA ARG A 148 31.83 6.15 7.68
C ARG A 148 31.95 7.17 8.81
N SER A 149 31.16 6.97 9.85
CA SER A 149 31.16 7.86 11.00
C SER A 149 32.28 7.55 12.00
N LEU A 150 32.61 8.53 12.84
CA LEU A 150 33.49 8.30 13.99
C LEU A 150 32.90 7.24 14.93
N PHE A 151 31.57 7.26 15.12
CA PHE A 151 30.85 6.29 15.94
C PHE A 151 31.05 4.86 15.41
N GLU A 152 30.77 4.63 14.14
CA GLU A 152 30.94 3.33 13.48
C GLU A 152 32.41 2.86 13.55
N ARG A 153 33.38 3.75 13.30
CA ARG A 153 34.80 3.41 13.40
C ARG A 153 35.19 2.95 14.81
N LEU A 154 34.70 3.63 15.86
CA LEU A 154 34.96 3.24 17.25
C LEU A 154 34.35 1.86 17.56
N VAL A 155 33.16 1.57 17.05
CA VAL A 155 32.52 0.25 17.18
C VAL A 155 33.38 -0.84 16.51
N ILE A 156 33.87 -0.60 15.29
CA ILE A 156 34.75 -1.53 14.56
C ILE A 156 36.05 -1.79 15.32
N LEU A 157 36.62 -0.76 15.95
CA LEU A 157 37.82 -0.87 16.79
C LEU A 157 37.58 -1.58 18.13
N GLY A 158 36.35 -2.02 18.41
CA GLY A 158 36.03 -2.76 19.63
C GLY A 158 35.83 -1.88 20.87
N HIS A 159 35.61 -0.56 20.71
CA HIS A 159 35.22 0.27 21.83
C HIS A 159 33.90 -0.24 22.42
N LYS A 160 33.87 -0.38 23.75
CA LYS A 160 32.65 -0.76 24.47
C LYS A 160 31.57 0.30 24.23
N LYS A 161 30.41 -0.15 23.77
CA LYS A 161 29.21 0.69 23.62
C LYS A 161 28.11 0.21 24.55
N HIS A 162 27.25 1.15 24.94
CA HIS A 162 26.04 0.84 25.69
C HIS A 162 24.88 0.68 24.71
N LEU A 163 24.31 -0.53 24.63
CA LEU A 163 23.15 -0.80 23.81
C LEU A 163 21.88 -0.40 24.57
N LEU A 164 21.09 0.53 24.02
CA LEU A 164 19.72 0.75 24.46
C LEU A 164 18.86 -0.38 23.87
N ASN A 165 18.50 -1.33 24.72
CA ASN A 165 17.98 -2.63 24.29
C ASN A 165 16.46 -2.75 24.39
N VAL A 166 15.70 -1.66 24.54
CA VAL A 166 14.23 -1.68 24.59
C VAL A 166 13.66 -0.67 23.59
N GLN A 167 12.78 -1.13 22.70
CA GLN A 167 12.09 -0.29 21.72
C GLN A 167 10.64 -0.01 22.15
N TYR A 168 10.21 1.24 22.01
CA TYR A 168 8.89 1.72 22.47
C TYR A 168 7.99 2.22 21.33
N ARG A 169 8.33 1.91 20.07
CA ARG A 169 7.70 2.50 18.87
C ARG A 169 6.90 1.48 18.07
N MET A 170 7.54 0.40 17.67
CA MET A 170 7.02 -0.53 16.69
C MET A 170 6.13 -1.57 17.36
N HIS A 171 5.03 -1.94 16.70
CA HIS A 171 4.30 -3.15 17.05
C HIS A 171 5.24 -4.38 16.99
N PRO A 172 5.14 -5.37 17.90
CA PRO A 172 6.05 -6.54 17.94
C PRO A 172 6.19 -7.30 16.61
N LYS A 173 5.10 -7.40 15.83
CA LYS A 173 5.15 -8.00 14.47
C LYS A 173 6.05 -7.24 13.48
N ILE A 174 6.27 -5.94 13.69
CA ILE A 174 7.15 -5.09 12.87
C ILE A 174 8.59 -5.21 13.37
N SER A 175 8.83 -5.10 14.68
CA SER A 175 10.17 -5.11 15.28
C SER A 175 10.89 -6.46 15.15
N LEU A 176 10.13 -7.56 15.04
CA LEU A 176 10.67 -8.93 15.00
C LEU A 176 11.75 -9.13 13.93
N PHE A 177 11.47 -8.75 12.67
CA PHE A 177 12.43 -8.97 11.57
C PHE A 177 13.68 -8.09 11.72
N PRO A 178 13.57 -6.75 11.90
CA PRO A 178 14.75 -5.91 12.10
C PRO A 178 15.61 -6.35 13.29
N ASN A 179 14.99 -6.74 14.40
CA ASN A 179 15.72 -7.20 15.58
C ASN A 179 16.51 -8.49 15.32
N ASN A 180 15.90 -9.46 14.65
CA ASN A 180 16.56 -10.71 14.28
C ASN A 180 17.73 -10.47 13.32
N GLU A 181 17.52 -9.65 12.30
CA GLU A 181 18.49 -9.52 11.20
C GLU A 181 19.61 -8.52 11.51
N PHE A 182 19.30 -7.36 12.08
CA PHE A 182 20.27 -6.27 12.23
C PHE A 182 20.88 -6.18 13.63
N TYR A 183 20.18 -6.69 14.66
CA TYR A 183 20.53 -6.49 16.06
C TYR A 183 20.69 -7.79 16.85
N GLU A 184 20.82 -8.94 16.19
CA GLU A 184 21.11 -10.24 16.82
C GLU A 184 20.13 -10.62 17.96
N LYS A 185 18.86 -10.22 17.84
CA LYS A 185 17.82 -10.44 18.87
C LYS A 185 18.09 -9.76 20.21
N LYS A 186 18.95 -8.73 20.23
CA LYS A 186 19.31 -8.02 21.47
C LYS A 186 18.34 -6.92 21.85
N ILE A 187 17.36 -6.58 21.01
CA ILE A 187 16.33 -5.58 21.30
C ILE A 187 15.06 -6.25 21.85
N MET A 188 14.48 -5.66 22.88
CA MET A 188 13.23 -6.08 23.51
C MET A 188 12.11 -5.09 23.18
N ASP A 189 10.87 -5.59 23.15
CA ASP A 189 9.68 -4.73 23.00
C ASP A 189 9.25 -4.17 24.37
N GLY A 190 9.01 -2.87 24.44
CA GLY A 190 8.56 -2.18 25.65
C GLY A 190 7.11 -2.52 26.02
N PRO A 191 6.72 -2.36 27.30
CA PRO A 191 5.39 -2.71 27.78
C PRO A 191 4.25 -1.92 27.10
N ASN A 192 4.56 -0.73 26.57
CA ASN A 192 3.59 0.10 25.85
C ASN A 192 3.18 -0.53 24.51
N VAL A 193 4.10 -1.17 23.79
CA VAL A 193 3.84 -1.75 22.45
C VAL A 193 3.30 -3.18 22.51
N THR A 194 3.52 -3.87 23.62
CA THR A 194 2.98 -5.23 23.86
C THR A 194 1.55 -5.20 24.41
N ALA A 195 1.07 -4.04 24.86
CA ALA A 195 -0.29 -3.90 25.37
C ALA A 195 -1.33 -4.04 24.25
N ALA A 196 -2.45 -4.72 24.54
CA ALA A 196 -3.52 -4.94 23.55
C ALA A 196 -4.09 -3.64 22.96
N ILE A 197 -4.09 -2.55 23.73
CA ILE A 197 -4.53 -1.22 23.29
C ILE A 197 -3.64 -0.60 22.18
N TYR A 198 -2.42 -1.10 22.03
CA TYR A 198 -1.46 -0.65 21.03
C TYR A 198 -1.74 -1.26 19.66
N GLU A 199 -2.42 -2.41 19.59
CA GLU A 199 -2.83 -2.99 18.33
C GLU A 199 -3.88 -2.10 17.65
N LYS A 200 -3.53 -1.57 16.48
CA LYS A 200 -4.42 -0.77 15.64
C LYS A 200 -4.61 -1.46 14.31
N ARG A 201 -5.86 -1.57 13.87
CA ARG A 201 -6.24 -2.00 12.52
C ARG A 201 -6.96 -0.86 11.83
N PHE A 202 -6.31 -0.25 10.84
CA PHE A 202 -6.86 0.88 10.10
C PHE A 202 -7.72 0.45 8.90
N LEU A 203 -7.50 -0.75 8.38
CA LEU A 203 -8.29 -1.36 7.31
C LEU A 203 -8.72 -2.77 7.71
N LYS A 204 -9.81 -3.26 7.11
CA LYS A 204 -10.31 -4.63 7.31
C LYS A 204 -9.61 -5.61 6.38
N GLY A 205 -9.42 -6.83 6.85
CA GLY A 205 -8.79 -7.93 6.10
C GLY A 205 -7.36 -8.21 6.56
N ASP A 206 -6.97 -9.48 6.52
CA ASP A 206 -5.67 -9.93 7.06
C ASP A 206 -4.48 -9.34 6.28
N ILE A 207 -4.68 -9.00 5.01
CA ILE A 207 -3.72 -8.28 4.17
C ILE A 207 -3.28 -6.93 4.77
N PHE A 208 -4.10 -6.32 5.63
CA PHE A 208 -3.81 -5.03 6.28
C PHE A 208 -3.51 -5.18 7.78
N GLY A 209 -2.84 -6.25 8.18
CA GLY A 209 -2.35 -6.45 9.55
C GLY A 209 -1.23 -5.48 9.96
N SER A 210 -0.68 -5.64 11.17
CA SER A 210 0.43 -4.81 11.68
C SER A 210 1.71 -4.94 10.84
N TYR A 211 1.89 -6.08 10.17
CA TYR A 211 2.99 -6.32 9.25
C TYR A 211 2.46 -7.17 8.09
N SER A 212 2.63 -6.71 6.87
CA SER A 212 2.21 -7.43 5.66
C SER A 212 3.19 -7.21 4.51
N PHE A 213 3.53 -8.29 3.81
CA PHE A 213 4.10 -8.24 2.48
C PHE A 213 3.00 -8.49 1.46
N ILE A 214 2.77 -7.53 0.57
CA ILE A 214 1.73 -7.56 -0.45
C ILE A 214 2.41 -7.67 -1.83
N ASN A 215 2.29 -8.86 -2.42
CA ASN A 215 2.82 -9.15 -3.74
C ASN A 215 2.04 -8.38 -4.83
N VAL A 216 2.76 -7.63 -5.65
CA VAL A 216 2.22 -6.92 -6.83
C VAL A 216 2.88 -7.48 -8.07
N SER A 217 2.30 -8.55 -8.63
CA SER A 217 2.93 -9.34 -9.70
C SER A 217 2.84 -8.71 -11.10
N SER A 218 1.89 -7.80 -11.35
CA SER A 218 1.66 -7.21 -12.68
C SER A 218 2.30 -5.84 -12.88
N GLY A 219 3.19 -5.42 -11.98
CA GLY A 219 3.96 -4.20 -12.13
C GLY A 219 4.93 -4.27 -13.31
N LYS A 220 5.27 -3.11 -13.87
CA LYS A 220 6.31 -2.96 -14.90
C LYS A 220 7.29 -1.89 -14.46
N GLU A 221 8.58 -2.21 -14.54
CA GLU A 221 9.63 -1.22 -14.37
C GLU A 221 9.65 -0.28 -15.58
N GLU A 222 9.59 1.01 -15.32
CA GLU A 222 9.77 2.07 -16.30
C GLU A 222 10.87 3.02 -15.82
N LEU A 223 11.61 3.60 -16.76
CA LEU A 223 12.55 4.68 -16.48
C LEU A 223 11.84 6.01 -16.72
N ASP A 224 12.07 6.98 -15.84
CA ASP A 224 11.75 8.37 -16.12
C ASP A 224 12.81 9.03 -17.01
N ASP A 225 12.60 10.32 -17.31
CA ASP A 225 13.50 11.12 -18.14
C ASP A 225 14.91 11.29 -17.52
N GLU A 226 15.05 11.03 -16.21
CA GLU A 226 16.31 11.05 -15.45
C GLU A 226 16.91 9.64 -15.22
N TYR A 227 16.42 8.61 -15.94
CA TYR A 227 16.85 7.21 -15.81
C TYR A 227 16.63 6.58 -14.41
N SER A 228 15.69 7.11 -13.64
CA SER A 228 15.27 6.59 -12.34
C SER A 228 14.05 5.69 -12.50
N THR A 229 14.01 4.58 -11.75
CA THR A 229 13.02 3.53 -11.94
C THR A 229 11.72 3.81 -11.19
N ARG A 230 10.58 3.59 -11.85
CA ARG A 230 9.24 3.62 -11.26
C ARG A 230 8.43 2.39 -11.68
N ASN A 231 7.37 2.12 -10.93
CA ASN A 231 6.43 1.04 -11.19
C ASN A 231 5.01 1.53 -10.94
N MET A 232 4.31 1.87 -12.02
CA MET A 232 2.96 2.44 -11.97
C MET A 232 1.92 1.48 -11.37
N GLY A 233 2.14 0.17 -11.47
CA GLY A 233 1.29 -0.83 -10.83
C GLY A 233 1.34 -0.70 -9.30
N GLU A 234 2.53 -0.59 -8.72
CA GLU A 234 2.69 -0.31 -7.30
C GLU A 234 2.15 1.08 -6.92
N VAL A 235 2.39 2.12 -7.73
CA VAL A 235 1.86 3.49 -7.49
C VAL A 235 0.34 3.48 -7.32
N LEU A 236 -0.36 2.77 -8.22
CA LEU A 236 -1.81 2.68 -8.20
C LEU A 236 -2.32 1.91 -6.97
N VAL A 237 -1.64 0.81 -6.59
CA VAL A 237 -1.95 0.08 -5.35
C VAL A 237 -1.75 0.97 -4.12
N VAL A 238 -0.65 1.73 -4.03
CA VAL A 238 -0.42 2.72 -2.95
C VAL A 238 -1.58 3.71 -2.90
N ALA A 239 -1.97 4.29 -4.04
CA ALA A 239 -3.04 5.28 -4.10
C ALA A 239 -4.39 4.72 -3.62
N GLU A 240 -4.72 3.48 -4.01
CA GLU A 240 -5.94 2.82 -3.56
C GLU A 240 -5.91 2.53 -2.05
N ILE A 241 -4.78 2.07 -1.50
CA ILE A 241 -4.62 1.84 -0.06
C ILE A 241 -4.80 3.15 0.72
N VAL A 242 -4.14 4.24 0.28
CA VAL A 242 -4.27 5.56 0.90
C VAL A 242 -5.70 6.07 0.83
N ALA A 243 -6.40 5.89 -0.30
CA ALA A 243 -7.80 6.27 -0.44
C ALA A 243 -8.73 5.46 0.49
N ASN A 244 -8.46 4.18 0.69
CA ASN A 244 -9.17 3.35 1.66
C ASN A 244 -8.92 3.84 3.10
N LEU A 245 -7.65 4.11 3.45
CA LEU A 245 -7.28 4.63 4.78
C LEU A 245 -7.97 5.96 5.08
N HIS A 246 -8.02 6.87 4.11
CA HIS A 246 -8.72 8.14 4.27
C HIS A 246 -10.22 7.93 4.52
N ARG A 247 -10.87 7.06 3.73
CA ARG A 247 -12.30 6.76 3.91
C ARG A 247 -12.60 6.19 5.28
N GLU A 248 -11.80 5.22 5.74
CA GLU A 248 -11.96 4.63 7.07
C GLU A 248 -11.66 5.64 8.19
N SER A 249 -10.61 6.45 8.05
CA SER A 249 -10.24 7.53 9.00
C SER A 249 -11.38 8.54 9.17
N VAL A 250 -11.98 9.01 8.07
CA VAL A 250 -13.14 9.92 8.10
C VAL A 250 -14.35 9.23 8.74
N SER A 251 -14.64 7.97 8.39
CA SER A 251 -15.80 7.26 8.91
C SER A 251 -15.71 6.94 10.41
N SER A 252 -14.50 6.68 10.89
CA SER A 252 -14.22 6.30 12.28
C SER A 252 -13.82 7.49 13.14
N ASN A 253 -13.65 8.67 12.56
CA ASN A 253 -13.13 9.88 13.20
C ASN A 253 -11.80 9.64 13.94
N HIS A 254 -10.95 8.78 13.40
CA HIS A 254 -9.63 8.48 13.94
C HIS A 254 -8.55 9.22 13.17
N LYS A 255 -7.64 9.84 13.93
CA LYS A 255 -6.46 10.45 13.36
C LYS A 255 -5.50 9.39 12.84
N VAL A 256 -5.08 9.51 11.59
CA VAL A 256 -4.13 8.57 10.95
C VAL A 256 -3.08 9.34 10.18
N ARG A 257 -1.81 9.04 10.46
CA ARG A 257 -0.68 9.54 9.68
C ARG A 257 -0.06 8.41 8.86
N VAL A 258 0.10 8.64 7.57
CA VAL A 258 0.54 7.65 6.60
C VAL A 258 1.84 8.11 5.95
N GLY A 259 2.86 7.24 5.94
CA GLY A 259 4.10 7.46 5.21
C GLY A 259 4.19 6.53 4.01
N CYS A 260 4.38 7.07 2.81
CA CYS A 260 4.68 6.29 1.61
C CYS A 260 6.17 6.43 1.30
N ILE A 261 6.90 5.33 1.35
CA ILE A 261 8.36 5.30 1.23
C ILE A 261 8.77 4.50 0.00
N SER A 262 9.73 5.02 -0.78
CA SER A 262 10.36 4.26 -1.86
C SER A 262 11.85 4.60 -1.97
N PRO A 263 12.74 3.66 -2.36
CA PRO A 263 14.14 3.98 -2.59
C PRO A 263 14.40 4.80 -3.86
N TYR A 264 13.44 4.88 -4.78
CA TYR A 264 13.59 5.55 -6.07
C TYR A 264 12.84 6.88 -6.12
N LYS A 265 13.53 7.96 -6.51
CA LYS A 265 12.93 9.31 -6.63
C LYS A 265 11.80 9.36 -7.67
N ALA A 266 11.93 8.64 -8.79
CA ALA A 266 10.88 8.56 -9.81
C ALA A 266 9.58 7.98 -9.24
N GLN A 267 9.69 6.97 -8.38
CA GLN A 267 8.53 6.37 -7.71
C GLN A 267 7.91 7.33 -6.69
N VAL A 268 8.73 8.01 -5.88
CA VAL A 268 8.26 9.04 -4.94
C VAL A 268 7.45 10.09 -5.69
N PHE A 269 8.02 10.65 -6.77
CA PHE A 269 7.33 11.64 -7.60
C PHE A 269 6.05 11.08 -8.23
N ALA A 270 6.06 9.85 -8.76
CA ALA A 270 4.87 9.24 -9.34
C ALA A 270 3.74 9.05 -8.31
N ILE A 271 4.07 8.67 -7.07
CA ILE A 271 3.11 8.57 -5.96
C ILE A 271 2.57 9.97 -5.60
N GLU A 272 3.44 10.98 -5.49
CA GLU A 272 3.01 12.36 -5.22
C GLU A 272 2.07 12.89 -6.31
N GLN A 273 2.37 12.63 -7.58
CA GLN A 273 1.54 13.05 -8.71
C GLN A 273 0.15 12.43 -8.66
N ILE A 274 0.04 11.13 -8.37
CA ILE A 274 -1.26 10.45 -8.38
C ILE A 274 -2.13 10.82 -7.18
N LEU A 275 -1.51 11.05 -6.02
CA LEU A 275 -2.20 11.52 -4.82
C LEU A 275 -2.59 13.01 -4.97
N GLY A 276 -1.76 13.79 -5.66
CA GLY A 276 -1.93 15.23 -5.84
C GLY A 276 -2.02 15.97 -4.51
N LYS A 277 -2.75 17.09 -4.48
CA LYS A 277 -3.00 17.87 -3.26
C LYS A 277 -4.23 17.38 -2.47
N ARG A 278 -4.67 16.13 -2.67
CA ARG A 278 -5.89 15.60 -2.05
C ARG A 278 -5.78 15.44 -0.54
N TYR A 279 -4.57 15.18 -0.05
CA TYR A 279 -4.30 14.89 1.35
C TYR A 279 -3.33 15.90 1.93
N SER A 280 -3.54 16.28 3.20
CA SER A 280 -2.65 17.21 3.90
C SER A 280 -1.31 16.55 4.21
N THR A 281 -0.25 17.36 4.28
CA THR A 281 1.05 16.97 4.85
C THR A 281 1.23 17.51 6.27
N ASP A 282 0.27 18.29 6.78
CA ASP A 282 0.31 18.84 8.13
C ASP A 282 -0.01 17.75 9.15
N VAL A 283 0.93 17.51 10.06
CA VAL A 283 0.82 16.58 11.18
C VAL A 283 -0.36 16.93 12.10
N LYS A 284 -0.89 18.16 12.06
CA LYS A 284 -2.07 18.56 12.81
C LYS A 284 -3.38 18.06 12.20
N SER A 285 -3.39 17.76 10.90
CA SER A 285 -4.56 17.18 10.21
C SER A 285 -5.00 15.86 10.85
N ASP A 286 -6.30 15.55 10.78
CA ASP A 286 -6.83 14.25 11.18
C ASP A 286 -6.37 13.14 10.23
N PHE A 287 -6.10 13.48 8.97
CA PHE A 287 -5.48 12.57 8.03
C PHE A 287 -4.33 13.28 7.31
N SER A 288 -3.12 12.70 7.37
CA SER A 288 -1.95 13.24 6.68
C SER A 288 -1.18 12.14 5.94
N VAL A 289 -0.68 12.48 4.76
CA VAL A 289 0.12 11.57 3.92
C VAL A 289 1.45 12.23 3.58
N ASN A 290 2.54 11.56 3.93
CA ASN A 290 3.90 12.00 3.63
C ASN A 290 4.56 11.01 2.67
N VAL A 291 4.89 11.46 1.45
CA VAL A 291 5.60 10.65 0.47
C VAL A 291 7.05 11.10 0.43
N ARG A 292 8.01 10.20 0.69
CA ARG A 292 9.44 10.55 0.63
C ARG A 292 10.30 9.35 0.23
N SER A 293 11.56 9.63 -0.08
CA SER A 293 12.57 8.58 -0.18
C SER A 293 12.89 7.97 1.20
N VAL A 294 13.52 6.79 1.22
CA VAL A 294 14.03 6.17 2.46
C VAL A 294 14.94 7.15 3.21
N ASP A 295 15.91 7.74 2.51
CA ASP A 295 16.87 8.70 3.06
C ASP A 295 16.15 9.97 3.61
N GLY A 296 15.07 10.42 2.96
CA GLY A 296 14.27 11.57 3.42
C GLY A 296 13.32 11.26 4.59
N PHE A 297 13.16 9.99 4.96
CA PHE A 297 12.34 9.54 6.09
C PHE A 297 13.16 9.28 7.37
N GLN A 298 14.47 9.48 7.31
CA GLN A 298 15.36 9.29 8.47
C GLN A 298 14.95 10.22 9.61
N GLY A 299 14.92 9.68 10.83
CA GLY A 299 14.38 10.38 12.01
C GLY A 299 12.85 10.55 12.06
N GLY A 300 12.14 10.28 10.96
CA GLY A 300 10.67 10.30 10.90
C GLY A 300 10.03 9.00 11.40
N GLU A 301 8.74 9.09 11.74
CA GLU A 301 7.88 7.95 12.07
C GLU A 301 6.43 8.25 11.69
N GLU A 302 5.67 7.23 11.30
CA GLU A 302 4.24 7.35 11.03
C GLU A 302 3.45 6.19 11.62
N ASP A 303 2.14 6.38 11.71
CA ASP A 303 1.24 5.38 12.26
C ASP A 303 1.11 4.17 11.31
N VAL A 304 1.05 4.44 10.00
CA VAL A 304 1.08 3.45 8.92
C VAL A 304 2.22 3.79 7.95
N ILE A 305 3.06 2.82 7.59
CA ILE A 305 4.06 2.96 6.52
C ILE A 305 3.74 1.99 5.39
N ILE A 306 3.75 2.53 4.16
CA ILE A 306 3.62 1.77 2.93
C ILE A 306 4.96 1.88 2.18
N ILE A 307 5.67 0.77 2.03
CA ILE A 307 6.93 0.72 1.27
C ILE A 307 6.63 0.25 -0.14
N SER A 308 7.01 1.02 -1.16
CA SER A 308 7.01 0.57 -2.55
C SER A 308 8.43 0.22 -2.99
N THR A 309 8.65 -1.06 -3.28
CA THR A 309 9.97 -1.59 -3.65
C THR A 309 10.31 -1.38 -5.13
N VAL A 310 9.31 -1.14 -5.98
CA VAL A 310 9.43 -0.81 -7.41
C VAL A 310 9.85 -1.98 -8.30
N ARG A 311 10.85 -2.75 -7.87
CA ARG A 311 11.56 -3.70 -8.74
C ARG A 311 10.70 -4.91 -9.11
N CYS A 312 10.56 -5.12 -10.41
CA CYS A 312 9.81 -6.17 -11.09
C CYS A 312 10.58 -6.60 -12.36
N ASN A 313 11.51 -7.54 -12.21
CA ASN A 313 12.30 -8.12 -13.29
C ASN A 313 12.66 -9.59 -13.01
N GLY A 314 12.91 -10.35 -14.09
CA GLY A 314 13.26 -11.77 -14.00
C GLY A 314 14.69 -12.06 -13.53
N SER A 315 15.60 -11.09 -13.62
CA SER A 315 17.02 -11.24 -13.23
C SER A 315 17.27 -11.06 -11.74
N GLY A 316 16.25 -10.68 -10.95
CA GLY A 316 16.40 -10.41 -9.51
C GLY A 316 17.20 -9.14 -9.20
N SER A 317 17.42 -8.26 -10.18
CA SER A 317 18.19 -7.02 -9.95
C SER A 317 17.37 -6.07 -9.08
N VAL A 318 17.91 -5.67 -7.92
CA VAL A 318 17.21 -4.79 -6.98
C VAL A 318 17.90 -3.44 -6.75
N GLY A 319 19.13 -3.24 -7.23
CA GLY A 319 19.83 -1.95 -7.19
C GLY A 319 19.89 -1.35 -5.78
N PHE A 320 19.36 -0.13 -5.61
CA PHE A 320 19.35 0.63 -4.35
C PHE A 320 18.74 -0.10 -3.15
N LEU A 321 17.82 -1.04 -3.38
CA LEU A 321 17.23 -1.87 -2.34
C LEU A 321 18.24 -2.82 -1.67
N SER A 322 19.34 -3.18 -2.34
CA SER A 322 20.33 -4.11 -1.79
C SER A 322 21.06 -3.58 -0.55
N ASN A 323 21.02 -2.27 -0.30
CA ASN A 323 21.64 -1.65 0.86
C ASN A 323 20.88 -2.02 2.15
N ILE A 324 21.58 -2.71 3.05
CA ILE A 324 21.02 -3.21 4.32
C ILE A 324 20.61 -2.08 5.27
N GLN A 325 21.37 -0.98 5.31
CA GLN A 325 21.08 0.16 6.19
C GLN A 325 19.77 0.85 5.77
N ARG A 326 19.55 1.02 4.47
CA ARG A 326 18.29 1.54 3.91
C ARG A 326 17.11 0.63 4.23
N ALA A 327 17.29 -0.68 4.10
CA ALA A 327 16.25 -1.64 4.47
C ALA A 327 15.89 -1.49 5.96
N ASN A 328 16.89 -1.42 6.85
CA ASN A 328 16.67 -1.23 8.28
C ASN A 328 15.94 0.10 8.58
N VAL A 329 16.36 1.21 7.96
CA VAL A 329 15.65 2.50 8.11
C VAL A 329 14.19 2.37 7.66
N ALA A 330 13.93 1.85 6.45
CA ALA A 330 12.59 1.77 5.90
C ALA A 330 11.64 0.91 6.75
N LEU A 331 12.12 -0.25 7.24
CA LEU A 331 11.33 -1.18 8.05
C LEU A 331 11.00 -0.64 9.46
N THR A 332 11.75 0.34 9.96
CA THR A 332 11.64 0.86 11.34
C THR A 332 10.92 2.20 11.45
N ARG A 333 10.27 2.66 10.37
CA ARG A 333 9.51 3.93 10.36
C ARG A 333 8.07 3.79 10.88
N ALA A 334 7.53 2.58 10.92
CA ALA A 334 6.13 2.33 11.26
C ALA A 334 5.91 2.17 12.77
N ARG A 335 4.85 2.76 13.31
CA ARG A 335 4.43 2.51 14.69
C ARG A 335 3.51 1.29 14.78
N TYR A 336 2.43 1.26 13.99
CA TYR A 336 1.37 0.25 14.14
C TYR A 336 1.27 -0.70 12.96
N CYS A 337 1.36 -0.18 11.72
CA CYS A 337 1.21 -0.98 10.50
C CYS A 337 2.36 -0.72 9.51
N LEU A 338 3.00 -1.78 9.05
CA LEU A 338 3.98 -1.77 7.98
C LEU A 338 3.51 -2.65 6.82
N TRP A 339 3.27 -2.05 5.66
CA TRP A 339 2.83 -2.74 4.46
C TRP A 339 3.87 -2.58 3.35
N ILE A 340 4.46 -3.70 2.92
CA ILE A 340 5.52 -3.73 1.92
C ILE A 340 4.92 -4.19 0.60
N LEU A 341 4.98 -3.35 -0.43
CA LEU A 341 4.51 -3.63 -1.78
C LEU A 341 5.70 -3.98 -2.67
N GLY A 342 5.62 -5.09 -3.40
CA GLY A 342 6.68 -5.48 -4.32
C GLY A 342 6.43 -6.73 -5.12
N ASN A 343 7.25 -6.97 -6.13
CA ASN A 343 7.24 -8.25 -6.84
C ASN A 343 8.03 -9.31 -6.06
N ALA A 344 7.33 -10.27 -5.48
CA ALA A 344 7.95 -11.31 -4.66
C ALA A 344 8.97 -12.16 -5.43
N ALA A 345 8.72 -12.46 -6.70
CA ALA A 345 9.64 -13.28 -7.51
C ALA A 345 10.98 -12.56 -7.74
N THR A 346 10.93 -11.27 -8.08
CA THR A 346 12.13 -10.43 -8.23
C THR A 346 12.91 -10.34 -6.92
N LEU A 347 12.23 -10.07 -5.79
CA LEU A 347 12.90 -9.90 -4.50
C LEU A 347 13.51 -11.21 -3.99
N VAL A 348 12.84 -12.36 -4.17
CA VAL A 348 13.39 -13.68 -3.80
C VAL A 348 14.63 -14.03 -4.62
N ASN A 349 14.61 -13.71 -5.92
CA ASN A 349 15.74 -13.96 -6.82
C ASN A 349 16.91 -12.99 -6.63
N SER A 350 16.73 -11.93 -5.83
CA SER A 350 17.75 -10.89 -5.67
C SER A 350 19.00 -11.28 -4.90
N GLY A 351 18.93 -12.35 -4.10
CA GLY A 351 20.00 -12.72 -3.17
C GLY A 351 20.29 -11.67 -2.08
N SER A 352 19.47 -10.61 -1.98
CA SER A 352 19.63 -9.53 -1.01
C SER A 352 18.79 -9.78 0.24
N ILE A 353 18.86 -8.85 1.20
CA ILE A 353 18.03 -8.88 2.41
C ILE A 353 16.52 -9.00 2.12
N TRP A 354 16.05 -8.50 0.98
CA TRP A 354 14.65 -8.59 0.58
C TRP A 354 14.17 -10.01 0.30
N LYS A 355 15.08 -10.93 -0.05
CA LYS A 355 14.77 -12.36 -0.09
C LYS A 355 14.36 -12.85 1.31
N ASN A 356 15.13 -12.50 2.33
CA ASN A 356 14.87 -12.89 3.72
C ASN A 356 13.53 -12.30 4.19
N ILE A 357 13.24 -11.05 3.85
CA ILE A 357 11.96 -10.39 4.15
C ILE A 357 10.78 -11.18 3.57
N VAL A 358 10.84 -11.59 2.30
CA VAL A 358 9.74 -12.35 1.66
C VAL A 358 9.59 -13.74 2.29
N ILE A 359 10.69 -14.44 2.56
CA ILE A 359 10.67 -15.77 3.19
C ILE A 359 10.09 -15.69 4.61
N ASP A 360 10.55 -14.72 5.41
CA ASP A 360 10.05 -14.47 6.76
C ASP A 360 8.57 -14.10 6.76
N SER A 361 8.13 -13.26 5.81
CA SER A 361 6.72 -12.90 5.66
C SER A 361 5.85 -14.11 5.37
N LYS A 362 6.33 -15.05 4.53
CA LYS A 362 5.64 -16.32 4.27
C LYS A 362 5.61 -17.22 5.49
N ALA A 363 6.72 -17.34 6.22
CA ALA A 363 6.81 -18.17 7.42
C ALA A 363 5.92 -17.67 8.57
N ARG A 364 5.59 -16.37 8.59
CA ARG A 364 4.73 -15.73 9.59
C ARG A 364 3.28 -15.53 9.13
N ASP A 365 2.86 -16.14 8.03
CA ASP A 365 1.53 -15.98 7.42
C ASP A 365 1.15 -14.50 7.20
N CYS A 366 2.13 -13.67 6.86
CA CYS A 366 1.98 -12.24 6.57
C CYS A 366 2.28 -11.91 5.10
N TYR A 367 2.34 -12.93 4.24
CA TYR A 367 2.49 -12.81 2.80
C TYR A 367 1.12 -12.90 2.13
N PHE A 368 0.78 -11.90 1.32
CA PHE A 368 -0.49 -11.80 0.61
C PHE A 368 -0.28 -11.42 -0.84
N ASP A 369 -1.24 -11.73 -1.70
CA ASP A 369 -1.27 -11.24 -3.07
C ASP A 369 -2.26 -10.09 -3.21
N ALA A 370 -1.88 -9.00 -3.89
CA ALA A 370 -2.75 -7.85 -4.10
C ALA A 370 -4.03 -8.22 -4.85
N ILE A 371 -4.00 -9.26 -5.68
CA ILE A 371 -5.18 -9.74 -6.42
C ILE A 371 -6.19 -10.51 -5.56
N ASP A 372 -5.82 -10.90 -4.34
CA ASP A 372 -6.73 -11.60 -3.43
C ASP A 372 -7.69 -10.62 -2.74
N ASP A 373 -7.31 -9.34 -2.60
CA ASP A 373 -8.22 -8.27 -2.18
C ASP A 373 -9.02 -7.73 -3.36
N MET A 374 -10.34 -7.61 -3.21
CA MET A 374 -11.22 -7.23 -4.32
C MET A 374 -10.95 -5.81 -4.86
N ARG A 375 -10.64 -4.84 -4.00
CA ARG A 375 -10.39 -3.45 -4.43
C ARG A 375 -9.00 -3.33 -5.04
N LEU A 376 -7.99 -3.90 -4.40
CA LEU A 376 -6.64 -3.92 -4.94
C LEU A 376 -6.59 -4.68 -6.28
N ALA A 377 -7.30 -5.80 -6.42
CA ALA A 377 -7.41 -6.52 -7.69
C ALA A 377 -7.98 -5.65 -8.82
N GLN A 378 -9.00 -4.83 -8.55
CA GLN A 378 -9.57 -3.90 -9.55
C GLN A 378 -8.58 -2.81 -9.95
N THR A 379 -7.80 -2.32 -9.00
CA THR A 379 -6.77 -1.30 -9.22
C THR A 379 -5.59 -1.86 -10.01
N VAL A 380 -5.05 -2.99 -9.58
CA VAL A 380 -3.99 -3.75 -10.28
C VAL A 380 -4.44 -4.05 -11.72
N LEU A 381 -5.69 -4.45 -11.89
CA LEU A 381 -6.26 -4.70 -13.21
C LEU A 381 -6.32 -3.45 -14.08
N SER A 382 -6.84 -2.35 -13.53
CA SER A 382 -6.94 -1.07 -14.25
C SER A 382 -5.56 -0.58 -14.69
N ALA A 383 -4.56 -0.72 -13.82
CA ALA A 383 -3.16 -0.43 -14.09
C ALA A 383 -2.62 -1.24 -15.27
N THR A 384 -2.77 -2.56 -15.24
CA THR A 384 -2.26 -3.45 -16.28
C THR A 384 -2.93 -3.20 -17.63
N VAL A 385 -4.20 -2.80 -17.64
CA VAL A 385 -4.90 -2.38 -18.87
C VAL A 385 -4.35 -1.07 -19.43
N GLU A 386 -4.13 -0.06 -18.57
CA GLU A 386 -3.54 1.23 -18.94
C GLU A 386 -2.11 1.08 -19.47
N LEU A 387 -1.32 0.17 -18.90
CA LEU A 387 0.04 -0.16 -19.34
C LEU A 387 0.08 -1.00 -20.62
N GLY A 388 -1.07 -1.30 -21.22
CA GLY A 388 -1.17 -2.04 -22.48
C GLY A 388 -0.82 -3.52 -22.39
N GLN A 389 -0.76 -4.10 -21.18
CA GLN A 389 -0.32 -5.48 -20.93
C GLN A 389 -1.49 -6.47 -20.78
N ILE A 390 -2.63 -6.20 -21.41
CA ILE A 390 -3.85 -7.02 -21.28
C ILE A 390 -3.62 -8.49 -21.65
N ASP A 391 -2.71 -8.77 -22.59
CA ASP A 391 -2.39 -10.14 -23.04
C ASP A 391 -1.77 -11.00 -21.93
N THR A 392 -1.12 -10.39 -20.94
CA THR A 392 -0.59 -11.10 -19.75
C THR A 392 -1.70 -11.51 -18.77
N LEU A 393 -2.85 -10.82 -18.80
CA LEU A 393 -4.00 -11.11 -17.96
C LEU A 393 -4.92 -12.17 -18.57
N LEU A 394 -4.93 -12.31 -19.89
CA LEU A 394 -5.85 -13.19 -20.63
C LEU A 394 -5.25 -14.57 -20.91
N ARG A 395 -4.47 -15.10 -19.96
CA ARG A 395 -4.00 -16.48 -19.98
C ARG A 395 -4.81 -17.33 -19.00
N THR A 396 -4.98 -18.61 -19.31
CA THR A 396 -5.75 -19.56 -18.49
C THR A 396 -5.14 -19.75 -17.08
N ASP A 397 -3.83 -19.58 -16.97
CA ASP A 397 -3.01 -19.62 -15.75
C ASP A 397 -2.78 -18.22 -15.14
N SER A 398 -3.46 -17.19 -15.64
CA SER A 398 -3.30 -15.84 -15.10
C SER A 398 -3.67 -15.81 -13.61
N PRO A 399 -2.87 -15.13 -12.76
CA PRO A 399 -3.19 -14.91 -11.36
C PRO A 399 -4.61 -14.33 -11.19
N LEU A 400 -5.09 -13.57 -12.17
CA LEU A 400 -6.42 -12.97 -12.20
C LEU A 400 -7.55 -13.98 -11.95
N PHE A 401 -7.40 -15.22 -12.43
CA PHE A 401 -8.40 -16.29 -12.29
C PHE A 401 -8.09 -17.28 -11.16
N LYS A 402 -7.08 -17.02 -10.31
CA LYS A 402 -6.72 -17.93 -9.21
C LYS A 402 -7.85 -18.11 -8.19
N THR A 403 -8.66 -17.07 -7.98
CA THR A 403 -9.87 -17.09 -7.13
C THR A 403 -11.15 -17.34 -7.93
N ALA A 404 -11.05 -17.63 -9.24
CA ALA A 404 -12.21 -17.89 -10.07
C ALA A 404 -12.82 -19.25 -9.75
N LYS A 405 -14.15 -19.31 -9.78
CA LYS A 405 -14.89 -20.57 -9.64
C LYS A 405 -14.96 -21.31 -10.97
N TRP A 406 -14.94 -20.58 -12.08
CA TRP A 406 -14.96 -21.11 -13.44
C TRP A 406 -13.57 -21.06 -14.06
N LYS A 407 -13.15 -22.16 -14.69
CA LYS A 407 -12.00 -22.15 -15.60
C LYS A 407 -12.40 -21.37 -16.87
N VAL A 408 -11.62 -20.35 -17.21
CA VAL A 408 -11.90 -19.46 -18.36
C VAL A 408 -10.97 -19.81 -19.52
N LEU A 409 -11.55 -20.02 -20.70
CA LEU A 409 -10.84 -20.27 -21.96
C LEU A 409 -11.08 -19.11 -22.92
N PHE A 410 -10.03 -18.67 -23.60
CA PHE A 410 -10.08 -17.58 -24.57
C PHE A 410 -9.79 -18.12 -25.96
N CYS A 411 -10.68 -17.85 -26.92
CA CYS A 411 -10.43 -18.17 -28.32
C CYS A 411 -9.44 -17.19 -28.94
N GLU A 412 -8.71 -17.64 -29.97
CA GLU A 412 -7.70 -16.83 -30.65
C GLU A 412 -8.27 -15.54 -31.27
N ASN A 413 -9.52 -15.60 -31.75
CA ASN A 413 -10.23 -14.43 -32.28
C ASN A 413 -10.45 -13.36 -31.20
N PHE A 414 -10.87 -13.75 -30.00
CA PHE A 414 -10.97 -12.84 -28.86
C PHE A 414 -9.63 -12.19 -28.54
N SER A 415 -8.54 -12.97 -28.46
CA SER A 415 -7.19 -12.43 -28.22
C SER A 415 -6.77 -11.42 -29.29
N LYS A 416 -7.08 -11.68 -30.56
CA LYS A 416 -6.82 -10.72 -31.66
C LYS A 416 -7.70 -9.47 -31.56
N SER A 417 -8.98 -9.61 -31.21
CA SER A 417 -9.91 -8.48 -31.08
C SER A 417 -9.57 -7.58 -29.90
N ILE A 418 -9.24 -8.16 -28.74
CA ILE A 418 -8.89 -7.38 -27.54
C ILE A 418 -7.53 -6.68 -27.69
N ALA A 419 -6.55 -7.31 -28.36
CA ALA A 419 -5.27 -6.69 -28.67
C ALA A 419 -5.44 -5.48 -29.62
N ARG A 420 -6.36 -5.55 -30.59
CA ARG A 420 -6.66 -4.46 -31.54
C ARG A 420 -7.42 -3.28 -30.93
N LEU A 421 -8.17 -3.49 -29.86
CA LEU A 421 -8.99 -2.43 -29.23
C LEU A 421 -8.09 -1.38 -28.59
N LYS A 422 -8.11 -0.11 -29.02
CA LYS A 422 -7.28 0.95 -28.42
C LYS A 422 -7.93 1.64 -27.21
N ASP A 423 -9.25 1.51 -27.04
CA ASP A 423 -10.00 2.16 -25.96
C ASP A 423 -9.75 1.46 -24.62
N VAL A 424 -9.01 2.16 -23.75
CA VAL A 424 -8.62 1.70 -22.41
C VAL A 424 -9.84 1.43 -21.54
N GLU A 425 -10.89 2.24 -21.64
CA GLU A 425 -12.07 2.08 -20.79
C GLU A 425 -12.93 0.89 -21.20
N ILE A 426 -12.99 0.60 -22.49
CA ILE A 426 -13.62 -0.64 -22.96
C ILE A 426 -12.83 -1.85 -22.46
N ARG A 427 -11.50 -1.82 -22.58
CA ARG A 427 -10.65 -2.92 -22.07
C ARG A 427 -10.88 -3.15 -20.56
N LYS A 428 -10.95 -2.10 -19.75
CA LYS A 428 -11.26 -2.21 -18.30
C LYS A 428 -12.62 -2.86 -18.06
N GLU A 429 -13.65 -2.45 -18.81
CA GLU A 429 -15.00 -3.00 -18.69
C GLU A 429 -15.07 -4.48 -19.09
N VAL A 430 -14.36 -4.87 -20.17
CA VAL A 430 -14.23 -6.28 -20.58
C VAL A 430 -13.64 -7.12 -19.47
N VAL A 431 -12.49 -6.72 -18.90
CA VAL A 431 -11.83 -7.56 -17.90
C VAL A 431 -12.62 -7.59 -16.58
N SER A 432 -13.25 -6.48 -16.19
CA SER A 432 -14.19 -6.45 -15.05
C SER A 432 -15.35 -7.43 -15.26
N LEU A 433 -15.90 -7.50 -16.48
CA LEU A 433 -16.97 -8.43 -16.82
C LEU A 433 -16.49 -9.89 -16.79
N LEU A 434 -15.31 -10.18 -17.33
CA LEU A 434 -14.69 -11.50 -17.29
C LEU A 434 -14.48 -11.99 -15.85
N MET A 435 -14.05 -11.10 -14.95
CA MET A 435 -13.89 -11.41 -13.52
C MET A 435 -15.21 -11.72 -12.83
N LYS A 436 -16.27 -10.95 -13.14
CA LYS A 436 -17.61 -11.25 -12.64
C LYS A 436 -18.08 -12.62 -13.13
N LEU A 437 -17.93 -12.88 -14.43
CA LEU A 437 -18.31 -14.14 -15.05
C LEU A 437 -17.55 -15.33 -14.45
N SER A 438 -16.24 -15.20 -14.24
CA SER A 438 -15.37 -16.25 -13.69
C SER A 438 -15.69 -16.59 -12.23
N ARG A 439 -16.23 -15.62 -11.47
CA ARG A 439 -16.72 -15.81 -10.09
C ARG A 439 -18.15 -16.37 -10.00
N GLY A 440 -18.81 -16.57 -11.13
CA GLY A 440 -20.16 -17.14 -11.21
C GLY A 440 -21.29 -16.12 -11.27
N TRP A 441 -21.00 -14.82 -11.40
CA TRP A 441 -22.04 -13.81 -11.62
C TRP A 441 -22.66 -13.98 -13.01
N ARG A 442 -23.98 -13.83 -13.10
CA ARG A 442 -24.74 -13.78 -14.36
C ARG A 442 -25.75 -12.64 -14.31
N LYS A 443 -26.07 -12.05 -15.45
CA LYS A 443 -27.03 -10.94 -15.52
C LYS A 443 -28.45 -11.49 -15.30
N SER A 444 -29.14 -10.96 -14.29
CA SER A 444 -30.56 -11.24 -14.04
C SER A 444 -31.41 -10.39 -14.99
N GLU A 445 -31.53 -10.79 -16.26
CA GLU A 445 -32.63 -10.37 -17.17
C GLU A 445 -32.41 -11.00 -18.55
N LYS A 446 -33.27 -11.96 -18.93
CA LYS A 446 -33.39 -12.45 -20.30
C LYS A 446 -34.06 -11.39 -21.19
N LYS A 447 -33.32 -10.36 -21.61
CA LYS A 447 -33.67 -9.67 -22.87
C LYS A 447 -32.99 -10.43 -24.01
N ARG A 448 -33.69 -11.46 -24.52
CA ARG A 448 -33.32 -12.17 -25.76
C ARG A 448 -33.20 -11.14 -26.89
N MET A 449 -31.99 -10.69 -27.19
CA MET A 449 -31.67 -9.82 -28.33
C MET A 449 -31.25 -10.65 -29.57
N ILE A 450 -31.87 -11.81 -29.76
CA ILE A 450 -31.78 -12.57 -31.00
C ILE A 450 -33.21 -13.00 -31.34
N ASN A 451 -34.01 -12.08 -31.88
CA ASN A 451 -35.18 -12.44 -32.66
C ASN A 451 -34.66 -12.85 -34.04
N ASN A 452 -34.26 -14.12 -34.18
CA ASN A 452 -34.24 -14.74 -35.49
C ASN A 452 -34.69 -16.20 -35.37
N LYS A 453 -35.61 -16.55 -36.27
CA LYS A 453 -36.25 -17.86 -36.40
C LYS A 453 -35.18 -18.93 -36.65
N GLY A 454 -35.13 -19.97 -35.82
CA GLY A 454 -34.73 -21.33 -36.25
C GLY A 454 -33.31 -21.87 -36.03
N GLY A 455 -32.47 -21.28 -35.17
CA GLY A 455 -31.11 -21.80 -34.90
C GLY A 455 -30.92 -22.42 -33.50
N SER A 456 -30.23 -23.56 -33.41
CA SER A 456 -29.85 -24.24 -32.15
C SER A 456 -28.86 -23.43 -31.29
N SER A 457 -28.17 -22.45 -31.87
CA SER A 457 -27.24 -21.50 -31.22
C SER A 457 -27.87 -20.65 -30.14
N SER A 458 -29.18 -20.38 -30.23
CA SER A 458 -29.91 -19.52 -29.29
C SER A 458 -30.02 -20.09 -27.87
N ALA A 459 -29.69 -21.37 -27.66
CA ALA A 459 -29.76 -22.03 -26.36
C ALA A 459 -28.48 -21.88 -25.51
N LEU A 460 -27.31 -21.70 -26.14
CA LEU A 460 -26.01 -21.70 -25.47
C LEU A 460 -25.24 -20.38 -25.58
N LEU A 461 -25.51 -19.60 -26.63
CA LEU A 461 -24.80 -18.35 -26.90
C LEU A 461 -25.27 -17.22 -25.98
N GLU A 462 -24.37 -16.75 -25.12
CA GLU A 462 -24.63 -15.61 -24.23
C GLU A 462 -23.87 -14.38 -24.74
N VAL A 463 -24.56 -13.24 -24.74
CA VAL A 463 -24.05 -11.99 -25.32
C VAL A 463 -24.26 -10.85 -24.34
N TYR A 464 -23.16 -10.26 -23.86
CA TYR A 464 -23.19 -9.16 -22.92
C TYR A 464 -22.70 -7.86 -23.56
N ASN A 465 -23.43 -6.77 -23.33
CA ASN A 465 -23.05 -5.45 -23.83
C ASN A 465 -21.84 -4.91 -23.05
N VAL A 466 -20.88 -4.36 -23.78
CA VAL A 466 -19.71 -3.62 -23.27
C VAL A 466 -19.60 -2.33 -24.09
N LYS A 467 -20.18 -1.24 -23.59
CA LYS A 467 -20.44 0.00 -24.35
C LYS A 467 -21.07 -0.29 -25.74
N TYR A 468 -20.35 0.02 -26.82
CA TYR A 468 -20.79 -0.20 -28.21
C TYR A 468 -20.40 -1.57 -28.79
N LEU A 469 -19.66 -2.39 -28.04
CA LEU A 469 -19.29 -3.75 -28.39
C LEU A 469 -20.13 -4.76 -27.61
N LYS A 470 -20.10 -6.01 -28.05
CA LYS A 470 -20.69 -7.13 -27.32
C LYS A 470 -19.67 -8.24 -27.12
N LEU A 471 -19.55 -8.67 -25.87
CA LEU A 471 -18.76 -9.84 -25.48
C LEU A 471 -19.60 -11.10 -25.69
N ILE A 472 -19.04 -12.05 -26.44
CA ILE A 472 -19.68 -13.30 -26.83
C ILE A 472 -19.01 -14.45 -26.09
N TRP A 473 -19.80 -15.25 -25.37
CA TRP A 473 -19.28 -16.36 -24.58
C TRP A 473 -20.29 -17.50 -24.46
N THR A 474 -19.81 -18.69 -24.11
CA THR A 474 -20.63 -19.88 -23.85
C THR A 474 -20.12 -20.68 -22.66
N ILE A 475 -20.94 -21.61 -22.17
CA ILE A 475 -20.46 -22.72 -21.35
C ILE A 475 -20.06 -23.85 -22.31
N ASP A 476 -18.84 -24.36 -22.12
CA ASP A 476 -18.29 -25.48 -22.88
C ASP A 476 -17.84 -26.58 -21.88
N ILE A 477 -17.44 -27.74 -22.39
CA ILE A 477 -16.98 -28.86 -21.57
C ILE A 477 -15.53 -29.18 -21.92
N LEU A 478 -14.69 -29.23 -20.90
CA LEU A 478 -13.32 -29.68 -21.01
C LEU A 478 -13.18 -31.07 -20.37
N GLN A 479 -12.63 -32.03 -21.12
CA GLN A 479 -12.27 -33.33 -20.59
C GLN A 479 -10.87 -33.25 -19.95
N GLN A 480 -10.77 -33.58 -18.67
CA GLN A 480 -9.51 -33.61 -17.93
C GLN A 480 -9.50 -34.85 -17.03
N ASP A 481 -8.50 -35.73 -17.19
CA ASP A 481 -8.25 -36.89 -16.32
C ASP A 481 -9.49 -37.75 -16.02
N SER A 482 -10.27 -38.09 -17.05
CA SER A 482 -11.53 -38.87 -16.97
C SER A 482 -12.74 -38.16 -16.33
N ILE A 483 -12.66 -36.83 -16.16
CA ILE A 483 -13.77 -35.99 -15.67
C ILE A 483 -14.07 -34.92 -16.73
N HIS A 484 -15.35 -34.78 -17.08
CA HIS A 484 -15.87 -33.68 -17.88
C HIS A 484 -16.21 -32.51 -16.96
N VAL A 485 -15.58 -31.35 -17.14
CA VAL A 485 -15.81 -30.16 -16.31
C VAL A 485 -16.35 -29.02 -17.17
N GLN A 486 -17.37 -28.31 -16.67
CA GLN A 486 -17.85 -27.09 -17.31
C GLN A 486 -16.79 -25.97 -17.24
N VAL A 487 -16.58 -25.32 -18.38
CA VAL A 487 -15.66 -24.19 -18.53
C VAL A 487 -16.38 -23.01 -19.16
N LEU A 488 -15.91 -21.80 -18.85
CA LEU A 488 -16.38 -20.57 -19.46
C LEU A 488 -15.54 -20.30 -20.71
N LYS A 489 -16.14 -20.35 -21.90
CA LYS A 489 -15.43 -20.11 -23.16
C LYS A 489 -15.79 -18.75 -23.74
N ILE A 490 -14.80 -17.89 -23.87
CA ILE A 490 -14.92 -16.55 -24.44
C ILE A 490 -14.54 -16.63 -25.92
N TRP A 491 -15.49 -16.33 -26.80
CA TRP A 491 -15.32 -16.50 -28.23
C TRP A 491 -14.74 -15.26 -28.89
N ASP A 492 -15.35 -14.10 -28.66
CA ASP A 492 -14.92 -12.83 -29.26
C ASP A 492 -15.55 -11.61 -28.58
N ILE A 493 -15.06 -10.43 -28.92
CA ILE A 493 -15.68 -9.14 -28.63
C ILE A 493 -15.86 -8.34 -29.92
N LEU A 494 -17.12 -8.15 -30.33
CA LEU A 494 -17.45 -7.65 -31.67
C LEU A 494 -18.52 -6.55 -31.63
N PRO A 495 -18.56 -5.65 -32.62
CA PRO A 495 -19.67 -4.73 -32.80
C PRO A 495 -20.99 -5.46 -33.06
N ALA A 496 -22.11 -4.82 -32.71
CA ALA A 496 -23.44 -5.43 -32.80
C ALA A 496 -23.81 -6.01 -34.19
N TYR A 497 -23.33 -5.39 -35.28
CA TYR A 497 -23.65 -5.82 -36.65
C TYR A 497 -22.98 -7.14 -37.06
N GLN A 498 -21.87 -7.54 -36.41
CA GLN A 498 -21.14 -8.77 -36.75
C GLN A 498 -21.70 -10.01 -36.03
N ILE A 499 -22.56 -9.83 -35.03
CA ILE A 499 -23.08 -10.90 -34.19
C ILE A 499 -23.97 -11.86 -34.97
N LEU A 500 -24.73 -11.35 -35.93
CA LEU A 500 -25.58 -12.19 -36.78
C LEU A 500 -24.75 -13.14 -37.65
N ASN A 501 -23.59 -12.69 -38.14
CA ASN A 501 -22.68 -13.53 -38.90
C ASN A 501 -22.03 -14.56 -37.98
N PHE A 502 -21.52 -14.13 -36.82
CA PHE A 502 -20.97 -15.05 -35.81
C PHE A 502 -21.97 -16.13 -35.39
N SER A 503 -23.24 -15.78 -35.19
CA SER A 503 -24.28 -16.74 -34.79
C SER A 503 -24.46 -17.85 -35.82
N LYS A 504 -24.42 -17.53 -37.13
CA LYS A 504 -24.53 -18.51 -38.21
C LYS A 504 -23.33 -19.45 -38.24
N ASP A 505 -22.13 -18.90 -38.08
CA ASP A 505 -20.90 -19.70 -38.03
C ASP A 505 -20.87 -20.60 -36.78
N PHE A 506 -21.41 -20.09 -35.66
CA PHE A 506 -21.52 -20.83 -34.41
C PHE A 506 -22.55 -21.96 -34.49
N ASP A 507 -23.66 -21.79 -35.22
CA ASP A 507 -24.63 -22.86 -35.49
C ASP A 507 -23.98 -24.05 -36.22
N ILE A 508 -23.07 -23.79 -37.17
CA ILE A 508 -22.31 -24.83 -37.86
C ILE A 508 -21.40 -25.58 -36.88
N LEU A 509 -20.73 -24.86 -35.99
CA LEU A 509 -19.85 -25.44 -34.98
C LEU A 509 -20.59 -26.29 -33.95
N LEU A 510 -21.80 -25.85 -33.54
CA LEU A 510 -22.68 -26.63 -32.66
C LEU A 510 -23.20 -27.92 -33.33
N GLY A 511 -23.24 -27.98 -34.66
CA GLY A 511 -23.57 -29.20 -35.39
C GLY A 511 -22.61 -30.37 -35.10
N GLN A 512 -21.44 -30.10 -34.52
CA GLN A 512 -20.44 -31.10 -34.14
C GLN A 512 -20.61 -31.60 -32.69
N TYR A 513 -21.51 -31.01 -31.90
CA TYR A 513 -21.70 -31.39 -30.50
C TYR A 513 -22.67 -32.59 -30.40
N SER A 514 -22.35 -33.53 -29.51
CA SER A 514 -23.31 -34.58 -29.17
C SER A 514 -24.45 -34.02 -28.32
N VAL A 515 -25.61 -34.70 -28.32
CA VAL A 515 -26.77 -34.34 -27.49
C VAL A 515 -26.40 -34.32 -26.00
N ASP A 516 -25.56 -35.26 -25.55
CA ASP A 516 -25.07 -35.31 -24.18
C ASP A 516 -24.21 -34.09 -23.82
N MET A 517 -23.31 -33.66 -24.72
CA MET A 517 -22.51 -32.44 -24.53
C MET A 517 -23.39 -31.20 -24.45
N MET A 518 -24.41 -31.07 -25.32
CA MET A 518 -25.33 -29.93 -25.27
C MET A 518 -26.10 -29.88 -23.94
N ASN A 519 -26.61 -31.01 -23.46
CA ASN A 519 -27.34 -31.09 -22.19
C ASN A 519 -26.45 -30.69 -21.00
N ARG A 520 -25.20 -31.16 -20.99
CA ARG A 520 -24.21 -30.80 -19.97
C ARG A 520 -23.82 -29.32 -20.03
N CYS A 521 -23.74 -28.69 -21.20
CA CYS A 521 -23.50 -27.24 -21.30
C CYS A 521 -24.67 -26.39 -20.78
N ILE A 522 -25.91 -26.84 -20.96
CA ILE A 522 -27.13 -26.12 -20.51
C ILE A 522 -27.38 -26.26 -19.02
N SER A 523 -26.89 -27.34 -18.41
CA SER A 523 -27.11 -27.65 -17.00
C SER A 523 -26.60 -26.51 -16.09
N LYS A 524 -27.39 -26.12 -15.09
CA LYS A 524 -27.07 -25.01 -14.17
C LYS A 524 -27.14 -25.45 -12.71
N ARG A 525 -26.09 -25.14 -11.95
CA ARG A 525 -26.06 -25.19 -10.48
C ARG A 525 -25.98 -23.77 -9.93
N VAL A 526 -26.94 -23.37 -9.10
CA VAL A 526 -27.00 -22.03 -8.50
C VAL A 526 -26.90 -22.14 -6.99
N GLU A 527 -25.99 -21.36 -6.40
CA GLU A 527 -25.80 -21.28 -4.95
C GLU A 527 -25.64 -19.82 -4.53
N ARG A 528 -26.52 -19.33 -3.63
CA ARG A 528 -26.51 -17.94 -3.12
C ARG A 528 -26.34 -16.89 -4.23
N ASN A 529 -27.11 -17.02 -5.31
CA ASN A 529 -27.11 -16.15 -6.52
C ASN A 529 -25.88 -16.24 -7.44
N LEU A 530 -24.99 -17.22 -7.24
CA LEU A 530 -23.86 -17.49 -8.13
C LEU A 530 -24.09 -18.80 -8.88
N VAL A 531 -23.77 -18.82 -10.17
CA VAL A 531 -23.76 -20.05 -10.97
C VAL A 531 -22.39 -20.72 -10.82
N LEU A 532 -22.37 -22.00 -10.48
CA LEU A 532 -21.16 -22.80 -10.27
C LEU A 532 -20.97 -23.81 -11.41
N PRO A 533 -19.72 -24.12 -11.80
CA PRO A 533 -19.47 -25.17 -12.78
C PRO A 533 -19.80 -26.54 -12.18
N MET A 534 -20.21 -27.46 -13.04
CA MET A 534 -20.42 -28.86 -12.71
C MET A 534 -19.35 -29.75 -13.34
N SER A 535 -19.15 -30.90 -12.72
CA SER A 535 -18.26 -31.94 -13.20
C SER A 535 -18.98 -33.29 -13.24
N TRP A 536 -18.65 -34.11 -14.23
CA TRP A 536 -19.20 -35.46 -14.41
C TRP A 536 -18.06 -36.45 -14.65
N PRO A 537 -18.06 -37.62 -14.00
CA PRO A 537 -17.13 -38.70 -14.34
C PRO A 537 -17.43 -39.25 -15.75
N ASN A 538 -16.42 -39.79 -16.42
CA ASN A 538 -16.63 -40.60 -17.62
C ASN A 538 -17.44 -41.84 -17.22
N ASN A 539 -18.61 -42.04 -17.82
CA ASN A 539 -19.31 -43.31 -17.73
C ASN A 539 -18.39 -44.38 -18.33
N VAL A 540 -17.73 -45.15 -17.47
CA VAL A 540 -17.19 -46.45 -17.84
C VAL A 540 -18.41 -47.33 -18.06
N SER A 541 -18.65 -47.69 -19.31
CA SER A 541 -19.53 -48.79 -19.66
C SER A 541 -19.13 -50.04 -18.87
N GLY A 542 -19.96 -50.48 -17.93
CA GLY A 542 -19.73 -51.72 -17.20
C GLY A 542 -20.61 -51.89 -15.96
N THR A 543 -21.80 -52.45 -16.19
CA THR A 543 -22.59 -53.31 -15.28
C THR A 543 -22.90 -52.83 -13.85
N GLY A 544 -24.21 -52.80 -13.52
CA GLY A 544 -24.68 -53.26 -12.21
C GLY A 544 -25.46 -52.27 -11.34
N SER A 545 -26.79 -52.34 -11.50
CA SER A 545 -27.86 -52.17 -10.49
C SER A 545 -28.10 -50.84 -9.75
N ALA A 546 -29.38 -50.45 -9.85
CA ALA A 546 -30.26 -49.92 -8.80
C ALA A 546 -30.04 -48.48 -8.31
N HIS A 547 -30.76 -47.53 -8.95
CA HIS A 547 -31.93 -46.89 -8.33
C HIS A 547 -32.54 -45.89 -9.34
N SER A 548 -33.47 -46.36 -10.16
CA SER A 548 -34.25 -45.54 -11.11
C SER A 548 -35.72 -45.49 -10.67
N GLU A 549 -36.10 -44.49 -9.90
CA GLU A 549 -37.49 -44.05 -9.77
C GLU A 549 -37.51 -42.54 -9.55
N ARG A 550 -37.27 -41.77 -10.63
CA ARG A 550 -37.66 -40.35 -10.75
C ARG A 550 -37.51 -39.77 -12.16
N ASP A 551 -36.80 -40.44 -13.07
CA ASP A 551 -36.49 -39.90 -14.41
C ASP A 551 -37.47 -40.29 -15.54
N GLN A 552 -38.51 -41.08 -15.28
CA GLN A 552 -39.48 -41.48 -16.32
C GLN A 552 -40.50 -40.38 -16.69
N ASN A 553 -40.59 -39.28 -15.95
CA ASN A 553 -41.58 -38.21 -16.22
C ASN A 553 -41.11 -37.12 -17.19
N LEU A 554 -39.82 -37.06 -17.55
CA LEU A 554 -39.28 -36.06 -18.50
C LEU A 554 -39.23 -36.56 -19.95
N ALA A 555 -39.06 -37.87 -20.16
CA ALA A 555 -39.04 -38.48 -21.49
C ALA A 555 -40.42 -38.42 -22.18
N HIS A 556 -41.50 -38.41 -21.42
CA HIS A 556 -42.87 -38.42 -21.94
C HIS A 556 -43.39 -37.03 -22.37
N GLN A 557 -42.72 -35.94 -21.95
CA GLN A 557 -43.08 -34.56 -22.36
C GLN A 557 -42.37 -34.10 -23.65
N LEU A 558 -41.31 -34.79 -24.09
CA LEU A 558 -40.52 -34.40 -25.25
C LEU A 558 -40.91 -35.10 -26.56
N SER A 559 -41.72 -36.16 -26.49
CA SER A 559 -42.28 -36.84 -27.67
C SER A 559 -43.45 -36.09 -28.33
N ALA A 560 -43.96 -35.01 -27.71
CA ALA A 560 -45.11 -34.23 -28.20
C ALA A 560 -44.76 -33.00 -29.06
N MET A 561 -43.49 -32.79 -29.46
CA MET A 561 -43.06 -31.61 -30.22
C MET A 561 -42.37 -31.91 -31.57
N SER A 562 -42.69 -33.03 -32.22
CA SER A 562 -42.25 -33.30 -33.60
C SER A 562 -43.41 -33.10 -34.58
N LEU A 563 -43.49 -31.91 -35.19
CA LEU A 563 -44.32 -31.64 -36.37
C LEU A 563 -43.50 -31.97 -37.63
N ASN A 564 -43.81 -33.11 -38.25
CA ASN A 564 -43.41 -33.40 -39.64
C ASN A 564 -44.64 -33.22 -40.53
N ASP A 565 -44.76 -32.08 -41.20
CA ASP A 565 -45.70 -31.90 -42.31
C ASP A 565 -45.04 -32.33 -43.62
N LYS A 566 -45.64 -33.29 -44.31
CA LYS A 566 -45.48 -33.53 -45.75
C LYS A 566 -46.84 -33.38 -46.44
N PRO A 567 -46.87 -32.92 -47.70
CA PRO A 567 -48.06 -32.39 -48.34
C PRO A 567 -48.91 -33.49 -48.99
N GLY A 568 -50.23 -33.40 -48.85
CA GLY A 568 -51.20 -34.25 -49.55
C GLY A 568 -52.07 -33.43 -50.49
N SER A 569 -51.98 -33.74 -51.78
CA SER A 569 -52.85 -33.20 -52.84
C SER A 569 -54.19 -33.95 -52.94
N SER A 570 -55.24 -33.16 -53.18
CA SER A 570 -56.36 -33.36 -54.11
C SER A 570 -57.57 -34.27 -53.78
N ARG A 571 -58.74 -33.59 -53.85
CA ARG A 571 -60.06 -33.93 -54.46
C ARG A 571 -60.98 -34.96 -53.76
N SER A 572 -62.17 -34.50 -53.35
CA SER A 572 -63.41 -34.52 -54.19
C SER A 572 -64.67 -34.27 -53.34
N SER A 573 -65.43 -33.24 -53.70
CA SER A 573 -66.89 -33.07 -53.65
C SER A 573 -67.19 -31.67 -54.17
#